data_AF-A0A519GHZ8-F1
#
_entry.id   AF-A0A519GHZ8-F1
#
_cell.length_a   1.000
_cell.length_b   1.000
_cell.length_c   1.000
_cell.angle_alpha   90.00
_cell.angle_beta   90.00
_cell.angle_gamma   90.00
#
_symmetry.space_group_name_H-M   'P 1'
#
loop_
_entity.id
_entity.type
_entity.pdbx_description
1 polymer ?
#
loop_
_entity_poly.entity_id
_entity_poly.type
_entity_poly.pdbx_seq_one_letter_code
_entity_poly.pdbx_strand_id
1 'polypeptide(L)'
;AEKSYINTSADAINQRILGRYDNGMGKTWDDPNHMKFFDDGAVNFPYLSDGMWFLTQHKRWGLLKEHPDYLAVATQINQIGLYKEVASAMKVSVPKDPMRSSKLLDGVVWDGKNPKAYADGFKVKA
;
A
#
# COMPACT_ATOMS: atom_id res chain seq x y z
N ALA A 1 -3.31 20.25 18.04
CA ALA A 1 -3.60 20.33 16.60
C ALA A 1 -4.48 21.54 16.34
N GLU A 2 -4.42 22.12 15.14
CA GLU A 2 -5.32 23.24 14.81
C GLU A 2 -6.78 22.77 14.69
N LYS A 3 -7.72 23.61 15.13
CA LYS A 3 -9.17 23.34 15.03
C LYS A 3 -9.65 23.18 13.58
N SER A 4 -8.91 23.73 12.63
CA SER A 4 -9.17 23.69 11.19
C SER A 4 -8.98 22.32 10.53
N TYR A 5 -8.33 21.37 11.20
CA TYR A 5 -8.09 20.03 10.67
C TYR A 5 -8.74 18.95 11.56
N ILE A 6 -7.94 18.10 12.20
CA ILE A 6 -8.40 16.93 12.94
C ILE A 6 -9.02 17.32 14.30
N ASN A 7 -8.76 18.54 14.79
CA ASN A 7 -9.32 19.06 16.05
C ASN A 7 -9.13 18.10 17.25
N THR A 8 -7.97 17.45 17.34
CA THR A 8 -7.62 16.51 18.41
C THR A 8 -6.34 16.91 19.14
N SER A 9 -6.08 16.32 20.31
CA SER A 9 -4.83 16.53 21.05
C SER A 9 -3.65 15.90 20.31
N ALA A 10 -2.46 16.49 20.46
CA ALA A 10 -1.25 15.92 19.85
C ALA A 10 -0.91 14.55 20.47
N ASP A 11 -1.15 14.39 21.76
CA ASP A 11 -0.86 13.15 22.49
C ASP A 11 -1.65 11.95 21.95
N ALA A 12 -2.84 12.19 21.40
CA ALA A 12 -3.66 11.15 20.79
C ALA A 12 -3.03 10.54 19.51
N ILE A 13 -2.11 11.25 18.85
CA ILE A 13 -1.53 10.84 17.56
C ILE A 13 -0.01 10.64 17.60
N ASN A 14 0.69 11.36 18.49
CA ASN A 14 2.16 11.40 18.54
C ASN A 14 2.80 10.01 18.69
N GLN A 15 2.26 9.17 19.58
CA GLN A 15 2.84 7.85 19.83
C GLN A 15 2.86 6.99 18.56
N ARG A 16 1.77 7.00 17.79
CA ARG A 16 1.66 6.23 16.54
C ARG A 16 2.57 6.76 15.43
N ILE A 17 2.73 8.08 15.34
CA ILE A 17 3.68 8.71 14.40
C ILE A 17 5.11 8.31 14.74
N LEU A 18 5.45 8.21 16.03
CA LEU A 18 6.77 7.82 16.51
C LEU A 18 7.00 6.31 16.55
N GLY A 19 6.01 5.50 16.13
CA GLY A 19 6.09 4.04 16.18
C GLY A 19 5.97 3.43 17.57
N ARG A 20 5.53 4.20 18.55
CA ARG A 20 5.29 3.74 19.93
C ARG A 20 3.87 3.19 20.01
N TYR A 21 3.76 1.87 20.11
CA TYR A 21 2.48 1.19 20.14
C TYR A 21 2.18 0.65 21.53
N ASP A 22 0.91 0.76 21.89
CA ASP A 22 0.26 0.08 23.03
C ASP A 22 -0.97 -0.63 22.47
N ASN A 23 -1.11 -1.93 22.75
CA ASN A 23 -2.25 -2.73 22.32
C ASN A 23 -3.43 -2.73 23.30
N GLY A 24 -3.32 -2.03 24.44
CA GLY A 24 -4.35 -2.00 25.49
C GLY A 24 -4.49 -3.30 26.28
N MET A 25 -3.64 -4.30 26.02
CA MET A 25 -3.60 -5.60 26.70
C MET A 25 -2.31 -5.78 27.51
N GLY A 26 -1.70 -4.66 27.93
CA GLY A 26 -0.48 -4.63 28.75
C GLY A 26 0.82 -4.81 27.97
N LYS A 27 0.80 -4.75 26.62
CA LYS A 27 2.00 -4.81 25.80
C LYS A 27 2.25 -3.50 25.08
N THR A 28 3.45 -2.97 25.26
CA THR A 28 3.99 -1.81 24.55
C THR A 28 5.26 -2.17 23.79
N TRP A 29 5.46 -1.58 22.61
CA TRP A 29 6.70 -1.75 21.83
C TRP A 29 6.94 -0.56 20.89
N ASP A 30 8.21 -0.39 20.50
CA ASP A 30 8.61 0.55 19.47
C ASP A 30 8.79 -0.21 18.15
N ASP A 31 8.03 0.17 17.13
CA ASP A 31 8.07 -0.44 15.80
C ASP A 31 9.03 0.34 14.87
N PRO A 32 10.13 -0.27 14.41
CA PRO A 32 11.02 0.37 13.45
C PRO A 32 10.33 0.62 12.09
N ASN A 33 9.23 -0.09 11.79
CA ASN A 33 8.42 0.04 10.58
C ASN A 33 7.08 0.71 10.88
N HIS A 34 7.12 1.84 11.59
CA HIS A 34 5.95 2.65 11.89
C HIS A 34 5.42 3.41 10.66
N MET A 35 4.41 4.26 10.88
CA MET A 35 3.80 5.06 9.82
C MET A 35 4.82 5.98 9.16
N LYS A 36 5.01 5.82 7.85
CA LYS A 36 5.87 6.67 7.03
C LYS A 36 5.05 7.34 5.94
N PHE A 37 5.33 8.61 5.69
CA PHE A 37 4.66 9.39 4.63
C PHE A 37 5.53 9.61 3.39
N PHE A 38 6.84 9.39 3.51
CA PHE A 38 7.80 9.66 2.43
C PHE A 38 8.83 8.53 2.28
N ASP A 39 9.65 8.30 3.31
CA ASP A 39 10.72 7.27 3.31
C ASP A 39 11.60 7.34 2.05
N ASP A 40 12.20 8.51 1.81
CA ASP A 40 13.00 8.81 0.62
C ASP A 40 12.29 8.55 -0.72
N GLY A 41 10.95 8.68 -0.72
CA GLY A 41 10.08 8.45 -1.87
C GLY A 41 9.56 7.02 -2.00
N ALA A 42 10.05 6.07 -1.18
CA ALA A 42 9.64 4.68 -1.24
C ALA A 42 8.15 4.46 -0.93
N VAL A 43 7.53 5.33 -0.12
CA VAL A 43 6.10 5.23 0.23
C VAL A 43 5.21 5.68 -0.93
N ASN A 44 5.62 6.71 -1.67
CA ASN A 44 4.71 7.46 -2.53
C ASN A 44 4.66 6.95 -3.97
N PHE A 45 5.66 6.19 -4.41
CA PHE A 45 5.70 5.70 -5.79
C PHE A 45 4.47 4.80 -6.08
N PRO A 46 3.64 5.11 -7.09
CA PRO A 46 2.40 4.40 -7.35
C PRO A 46 2.65 3.09 -8.13
N TYR A 47 3.12 2.05 -7.43
CA TYR A 47 3.39 0.74 -8.02
C TYR A 47 2.16 0.14 -8.70
N LEU A 48 2.31 -0.36 -9.92
CA LEU A 48 1.24 -1.07 -10.63
C LEU A 48 0.81 -2.34 -9.88
N SER A 49 1.77 -3.04 -9.26
CA SER A 49 1.51 -4.23 -8.46
C SER A 49 0.52 -3.99 -7.32
N ASP A 50 0.49 -2.79 -6.74
CA ASP A 50 -0.38 -2.46 -5.62
C ASP A 50 -1.82 -2.26 -6.11
N GLY A 51 -1.99 -1.49 -7.19
CA GLY A 51 -3.29 -1.34 -7.86
C GLY A 51 -3.84 -2.68 -8.32
N MET A 52 -2.99 -3.53 -8.91
CA MET A 52 -3.36 -4.89 -9.28
C MET A 52 -3.77 -5.73 -8.07
N TRP A 53 -3.05 -5.65 -6.93
CA TRP A 53 -3.41 -6.37 -5.72
C TRP A 53 -4.82 -6.01 -5.23
N PHE A 54 -5.16 -4.72 -5.18
CA PHE A 54 -6.51 -4.29 -4.81
C PHE A 54 -7.58 -4.91 -5.72
N LEU A 55 -7.35 -4.92 -7.04
CA LEU A 55 -8.26 -5.56 -7.99
C LEU A 55 -8.38 -7.08 -7.75
N THR A 56 -7.30 -7.76 -7.36
CA THR A 56 -7.38 -9.19 -7.00
C THR A 56 -8.26 -9.40 -5.76
N GLN A 57 -8.16 -8.52 -4.75
CA GLN A 57 -8.98 -8.63 -3.54
C GLN A 57 -10.45 -8.26 -3.83
N HIS A 58 -10.72 -7.29 -4.70
CA HIS A 58 -12.08 -7.01 -5.15
C HIS A 58 -12.71 -8.21 -5.85
N LYS A 59 -11.95 -8.95 -6.67
CA LYS A 59 -12.41 -10.20 -7.28
C LYS A 59 -12.62 -11.29 -6.23
N ARG A 60 -11.66 -11.50 -5.32
CA ARG A 60 -11.75 -12.49 -4.22
C ARG A 60 -13.01 -12.32 -3.38
N TRP A 61 -13.42 -11.08 -3.11
CA TRP A 61 -14.57 -10.76 -2.28
C TRP A 61 -15.85 -10.47 -3.07
N GLY A 62 -15.86 -10.75 -4.38
CA GLY A 62 -17.07 -10.66 -5.21
C GLY A 62 -17.56 -9.26 -5.55
N LEU A 63 -16.75 -8.21 -5.29
CA LEU A 63 -16.99 -6.83 -5.75
C LEU A 63 -16.80 -6.73 -7.27
N LEU A 64 -15.84 -7.47 -7.81
CA LEU A 64 -15.71 -7.74 -9.25
C LEU A 64 -16.19 -9.16 -9.54
N LYS A 65 -17.10 -9.30 -10.50
CA LYS A 65 -17.64 -10.63 -10.88
C LYS A 65 -16.65 -11.43 -11.72
N GLU A 66 -15.95 -10.77 -12.62
CA GLU A 66 -14.96 -11.38 -13.51
C GLU A 66 -13.55 -10.85 -13.25
N HIS A 67 -12.54 -11.57 -13.73
CA HIS A 67 -11.18 -11.05 -13.75
C HIS A 67 -11.07 -9.93 -14.79
N PRO A 68 -10.70 -8.70 -14.39
CA PRO A 68 -10.35 -7.68 -15.36
C PRO A 68 -9.00 -8.01 -16.02
N ASP A 69 -8.63 -7.25 -17.05
CA ASP A 69 -7.23 -7.07 -17.39
C ASP A 69 -6.56 -6.23 -16.30
N TYR A 70 -6.04 -6.92 -15.29
CA TYR A 70 -5.44 -6.32 -14.10
C TYR A 70 -4.36 -5.29 -14.43
N LEU A 71 -3.47 -5.63 -15.38
CA LEU A 71 -2.36 -4.76 -15.75
C LEU A 71 -2.86 -3.56 -16.54
N ALA A 72 -3.77 -3.77 -17.51
CA ALA A 72 -4.31 -2.67 -18.30
C ALA A 72 -5.06 -1.66 -17.40
N VAL A 73 -5.92 -2.13 -16.48
CA VAL A 73 -6.65 -1.26 -15.56
C VAL A 73 -5.69 -0.50 -14.64
N ALA A 74 -4.72 -1.19 -14.04
CA ALA A 74 -3.72 -0.53 -13.19
C ALA A 74 -2.90 0.52 -13.97
N THR A 75 -2.56 0.24 -15.23
CA THR A 75 -1.78 1.15 -16.09
C THR A 75 -2.59 2.40 -16.49
N GLN A 76 -3.88 2.24 -16.76
CA GLN A 76 -4.75 3.37 -17.12
C GLN A 76 -4.94 4.36 -15.96
N ILE A 77 -4.96 3.85 -14.73
CA ILE A 77 -5.19 4.67 -13.53
C ILE A 77 -3.88 5.31 -13.04
N ASN A 78 -2.79 4.54 -12.97
CA ASN A 78 -1.56 5.00 -12.35
C ASN A 78 -0.77 5.95 -13.27
N GLN A 79 -0.72 7.23 -12.88
CA GLN A 79 0.03 8.28 -13.58
C GLN A 79 1.53 8.24 -13.22
N ILE A 80 2.20 7.10 -13.42
CA ILE A 80 3.63 6.91 -13.10
C ILE A 80 4.52 7.89 -13.88
N GLY A 81 4.17 8.20 -15.13
CA GLY A 81 4.92 9.18 -15.93
C GLY A 81 4.98 10.55 -15.27
N LEU A 82 3.81 11.09 -14.91
CA LEU A 82 3.68 12.36 -14.19
C LEU A 82 4.40 12.33 -12.84
N TYR A 83 4.26 11.22 -12.09
CA TYR A 83 4.97 11.07 -10.82
C TYR A 83 6.48 11.14 -11.00
N LYS A 84 7.04 10.44 -12.00
CA LYS A 84 8.48 10.43 -12.30
C LYS A 84 9.00 11.80 -12.71
N GLU A 85 8.22 12.57 -13.47
CA GLU A 85 8.57 13.94 -13.86
C GLU A 85 8.75 14.83 -12.63
N VAL A 86 7.78 14.84 -11.73
CA VAL A 86 7.82 15.65 -10.50
C VAL A 86 8.92 15.15 -9.55
N ALA A 87 9.03 13.83 -9.36
CA ALA A 87 10.07 13.24 -8.51
C ALA A 87 11.47 13.64 -8.99
N SER A 88 11.72 13.59 -10.31
CA SER A 88 12.98 14.04 -10.92
C SER A 88 13.26 15.52 -10.62
N ALA A 89 12.28 16.40 -10.83
CA ALA A 89 12.41 17.83 -10.54
C ALA A 89 12.72 18.10 -9.05
N MET A 90 12.16 17.27 -8.16
CA MET A 90 12.39 17.33 -6.71
C MET A 90 13.63 16.54 -6.25
N LYS A 91 14.38 15.92 -7.16
CA LYS A 91 15.55 15.05 -6.87
C LYS A 91 15.20 13.87 -5.95
N VAL A 92 13.98 13.36 -6.03
CA VAL A 92 13.52 12.16 -5.33
C VAL A 92 13.81 10.94 -6.19
N SER A 93 14.44 9.92 -5.58
CA SER A 93 14.73 8.67 -6.29
C SER A 93 13.46 7.87 -6.52
N VAL A 94 13.36 7.22 -7.69
CA VAL A 94 12.23 6.36 -8.04
C VAL A 94 12.70 4.95 -8.36
N PRO A 95 11.88 3.92 -8.09
CA PRO A 95 12.15 2.54 -8.50
C PRO A 95 12.34 2.41 -10.01
N LYS A 96 13.22 1.48 -10.41
CA LYS A 96 13.43 1.13 -11.83
C LYS A 96 12.23 0.37 -12.40
N ASP A 97 11.69 -0.56 -11.62
CA ASP A 97 10.54 -1.40 -11.99
C ASP A 97 9.26 -0.81 -11.38
N PRO A 98 8.18 -0.62 -12.17
CA PRO A 98 6.88 -0.21 -11.63
C PRO A 98 6.15 -1.31 -10.84
N MET A 99 6.72 -2.51 -10.74
CA MET A 99 6.20 -3.64 -9.96
C MET A 99 7.07 -3.89 -8.73
N ARG A 100 6.43 -4.38 -7.66
CA ARG A 100 7.12 -4.90 -6.47
C ARG A 100 6.51 -6.20 -5.98
N SER A 101 7.29 -6.93 -5.20
CA SER A 101 6.85 -8.13 -4.49
C SER A 101 6.58 -7.81 -3.02
N SER A 102 5.62 -8.50 -2.40
CA SER A 102 5.26 -8.36 -1.00
C SER A 102 4.91 -9.72 -0.42
N LYS A 103 5.44 -10.01 0.77
CA LYS A 103 5.06 -11.19 1.56
C LYS A 103 4.08 -10.75 2.64
N LEU A 104 2.90 -11.36 2.64
CA LEU A 104 1.81 -11.06 3.56
C LEU A 104 2.05 -11.78 4.90
N LEU A 105 1.31 -11.38 5.94
CA LEU A 105 1.48 -11.90 7.30
C LEU A 105 1.28 -13.42 7.41
N ASP A 106 0.47 -14.01 6.52
CA ASP A 106 0.18 -15.44 6.43
C ASP A 106 1.23 -16.20 5.60
N GLY A 107 2.26 -15.51 5.14
CA GLY A 107 3.34 -16.06 4.32
C GLY A 107 3.06 -16.11 2.83
N VAL A 108 1.84 -15.79 2.39
CA VAL A 108 1.50 -15.71 0.96
C VAL A 108 2.31 -14.61 0.30
N VAL A 109 2.82 -14.89 -0.91
CA VAL A 109 3.61 -13.92 -1.69
C VAL A 109 2.76 -13.35 -2.81
N TRP A 110 2.73 -12.02 -2.91
CA TRP A 110 2.24 -11.28 -4.05
C TRP A 110 3.43 -10.74 -4.85
N ASP A 111 3.54 -11.10 -6.14
CA ASP A 111 4.61 -10.63 -7.02
C ASP A 111 4.12 -9.99 -8.33
N GLY A 112 2.80 -9.90 -8.50
CA GLY A 112 2.17 -9.28 -9.68
C GLY A 112 2.17 -10.14 -10.95
N LYS A 113 2.76 -11.33 -10.97
CA LYS A 113 2.92 -12.11 -12.21
C LYS A 113 1.67 -12.90 -12.61
N ASN A 114 0.93 -13.42 -11.64
CA ASN A 114 -0.29 -14.20 -11.92
C ASN A 114 -1.48 -13.75 -11.05
N PRO A 115 -2.07 -12.57 -11.35
CA PRO A 115 -3.16 -12.01 -10.56
C PRO A 115 -4.40 -12.90 -10.50
N LYS A 116 -4.69 -13.67 -11.55
CA LYS A 116 -5.83 -14.59 -11.61
C LYS A 116 -5.65 -15.73 -10.61
N ALA A 117 -4.54 -16.46 -10.71
CA ALA A 117 -4.25 -17.55 -9.79
C ALA A 117 -4.11 -17.07 -8.34
N TYR A 118 -3.55 -15.87 -8.13
CA TYR A 118 -3.49 -15.26 -6.80
C TYR A 118 -4.89 -15.01 -6.22
N ALA A 119 -5.80 -14.36 -6.97
CA ALA A 119 -7.16 -14.09 -6.53
C ALA A 119 -7.95 -15.38 -6.21
N ASP A 120 -7.77 -16.42 -7.02
CA ASP A 120 -8.53 -17.67 -6.90
C ASP A 120 -7.93 -18.66 -5.87
N GLY A 121 -6.65 -18.49 -5.53
CA GLY A 121 -5.88 -19.42 -4.69
C GLY A 121 -6.21 -19.38 -3.19
N PHE A 122 -7.00 -18.41 -2.73
CA PHE A 122 -7.38 -18.30 -1.32
C PHE A 122 -8.45 -19.32 -0.92
N LYS A 123 -8.25 -19.96 0.23
CA LYS A 123 -9.23 -20.89 0.84
C LYS A 123 -10.54 -20.20 1.21
N VAL A 124 -10.47 -18.94 1.63
CA VAL A 124 -11.62 -18.11 2.00
C VAL A 124 -11.79 -17.00 0.98
N LYS A 125 -12.95 -17.01 0.32
CA LYS A 125 -13.40 -16.08 -0.72
C LYS A 125 -14.93 -16.08 -0.76
N ALA A 126 -15.53 -15.13 -1.47
CA ALA A 126 -16.98 -15.00 -1.63
C ALA A 126 -17.62 -16.13 -2.44
#